data_AF-A0A8J6PHK9-F1
#
_entry.id   AF-A0A8J6PHK9-F1
#
_cell.length_a   1.000
_cell.length_b   1.000
_cell.length_c   1.000
_cell.angle_alpha   90.00
_cell.angle_beta   90.00
_cell.angle_gamma   90.00
#
_symmetry.space_group_name_H-M   'P 1'
#
loop_
_entity.id
_entity.type
_entity.pdbx_description
1 polymer ?
#
loop_
_entity_poly.entity_id
_entity_poly.type
_entity_poly.pdbx_seq_one_letter_code
_entity_poly.pdbx_strand_id
1 'polypeptide(L)'
;MTYKQHIQHLLQRNDWEIIEIGSGLFWWDLEHWKICRYAQSELVICFMGDPLSENRVQEVRLSIQFPERRDEQGAIASIDLQNGRFDEQLKLFEDQLVRFK
;
A
#
# COMPACT_ATOMS: atom_id res chain seq x y z
N MET A 1 1.41 -17.91 1.39
CA MET A 1 0.75 -16.64 1.70
C MET A 1 1.36 -15.58 0.80
N THR A 2 0.57 -14.73 0.14
CA THR A 2 1.07 -13.64 -0.71
C THR A 2 1.24 -12.36 0.10
N TYR A 3 2.06 -11.40 -0.35
CA TYR A 3 2.22 -10.11 0.33
C TYR A 3 0.87 -9.38 0.53
N LYS A 4 -0.07 -9.51 -0.42
CA LYS A 4 -1.43 -8.96 -0.28
C LYS A 4 -2.17 -9.54 0.92
N GLN A 5 -2.05 -10.85 1.16
CA GLN A 5 -2.67 -11.50 2.31
C GLN A 5 -2.06 -11.01 3.64
N HIS A 6 -0.75 -10.77 3.68
CA HIS A 6 -0.09 -10.17 4.85
C HIS A 6 -0.64 -8.77 5.14
N ILE A 7 -0.78 -7.94 4.11
CA ILE A 7 -1.34 -6.58 4.24
C ILE A 7 -2.81 -6.66 4.67
N GLN A 8 -3.62 -7.53 4.06
CA GLN A 8 -5.03 -7.71 4.45
C GLN A 8 -5.20 -8.11 5.91
N HIS A 9 -4.40 -9.07 6.39
CA HIS A 9 -4.44 -9.46 7.81
C HIS A 9 -3.99 -8.34 8.73
N LEU A 10 -2.97 -7.57 8.33
CA LEU A 10 -2.52 -6.41 9.08
C LEU A 10 -3.63 -5.36 9.20
N LEU A 11 -4.33 -5.06 8.10
CA LEU A 11 -5.46 -4.12 8.10
C LEU A 11 -6.58 -4.60 9.02
N GLN A 12 -7.01 -5.85 8.88
CA GLN A 12 -8.04 -6.46 9.72
C GLN A 12 -7.69 -6.43 11.20
N ARG A 13 -6.44 -6.75 11.57
CA ARG A 13 -5.96 -6.72 12.96
C ARG A 13 -5.98 -5.32 13.56
N ASN A 14 -5.87 -4.29 12.72
CA ASN A 14 -5.78 -2.89 13.13
C ASN A 14 -7.08 -2.11 12.87
N ASP A 15 -8.21 -2.79 12.65
CA ASP A 15 -9.53 -2.18 12.40
C ASP A 15 -9.58 -1.25 11.18
N TRP A 16 -8.74 -1.52 10.18
CA TRP A 16 -8.79 -0.86 8.88
C TRP A 16 -9.62 -1.70 7.91
N GLU A 17 -10.56 -1.06 7.24
CA GLU A 17 -11.43 -1.67 6.24
C GLU A 17 -11.06 -1.21 4.84
N ILE A 18 -11.08 -2.12 3.86
CA ILE A 18 -10.91 -1.77 2.45
C ILE A 18 -12.28 -1.34 1.93
N ILE A 19 -12.41 -0.06 1.56
CA ILE A 19 -13.66 0.52 1.08
C ILE A 19 -13.74 0.56 -0.44
N GLU A 20 -12.59 0.60 -1.12
CA GLU A 20 -12.52 0.65 -2.58
C GLU A 20 -11.27 -0.07 -3.06
N ILE A 21 -11.40 -0.81 -4.16
CA ILE A 21 -10.28 -1.40 -4.89
C ILE A 21 -10.38 -0.88 -6.32
N GLY A 22 -9.33 -0.21 -6.77
CA GLY A 22 -9.17 0.28 -8.13
C GLY A 22 -7.87 -0.22 -8.76
N SER A 23 -7.68 0.08 -10.04
CA SER A 23 -6.46 -0.23 -10.80
C SER A 23 -6.42 0.58 -12.10
N GLY A 24 -5.25 0.64 -12.73
CA GLY A 24 -5.11 1.11 -14.10
C GLY A 24 -5.32 2.62 -14.29
N LEU A 25 -5.20 3.43 -13.23
CA LEU A 25 -5.21 4.89 -13.37
C LEU A 25 -3.97 5.40 -14.11
N PHE A 26 -2.85 4.70 -13.92
CA PHE A 26 -1.57 4.97 -14.58
C PHE A 26 -0.89 3.65 -14.96
N TRP A 27 0.11 3.72 -15.84
CA TRP A 27 0.88 2.53 -16.25
C TRP A 27 1.57 1.80 -15.09
N TRP A 28 1.88 2.53 -14.01
CA TRP A 28 2.53 1.99 -12.81
C TRP A 28 1.52 1.58 -11.72
N ASP A 29 0.22 1.85 -11.89
CA ASP A 29 -0.84 1.51 -10.93
C ASP A 29 -1.45 0.15 -11.28
N LEU A 30 -0.87 -0.92 -10.75
CA LEU A 30 -1.41 -2.27 -10.98
C LEU A 30 -2.67 -2.51 -10.16
N GLU A 31 -2.73 -1.95 -8.96
CA GLU A 31 -3.88 -1.99 -8.07
C GLU A 31 -3.70 -0.91 -6.99
N HIS A 32 -4.80 -0.41 -6.44
CA HIS A 32 -4.77 0.41 -5.25
C HIS A 32 -6.01 0.17 -4.40
N TRP A 33 -5.82 0.27 -3.09
CA TRP A 33 -6.89 0.12 -2.10
C TRP A 33 -7.07 1.45 -1.38
N LYS A 34 -8.31 1.95 -1.36
CA LYS A 34 -8.68 2.94 -0.34
C LYS A 34 -9.08 2.20 0.90
N ILE A 35 -8.50 2.60 2.02
CA ILE A 35 -8.78 2.03 3.33
C ILE A 35 -9.30 3.12 4.25
N CYS A 36 -10.21 2.76 5.15
CA CYS A 36 -10.68 3.67 6.17
C CYS A 36 -10.71 3.01 7.53
N ARG A 37 -10.68 3.85 8.57
CA ARG A 37 -10.89 3.44 9.95
C ARG A 37 -11.93 4.36 10.59
N TYR A 38 -13.00 3.77 11.12
CA TYR A 38 -14.08 4.44 11.87
C TYR A 38 -14.60 5.76 11.25
N ALA A 39 -14.64 5.83 9.92
CA ALA A 39 -15.08 7.02 9.16
C ALA A 39 -14.28 8.32 9.42
N GLN A 40 -13.05 8.24 9.92
CA GLN A 40 -12.24 9.41 10.28
C GLN A 40 -10.98 9.59 9.43
N SER A 41 -10.24 8.50 9.20
CA SER A 41 -8.98 8.53 8.45
C SER A 41 -9.10 7.66 7.21
N GLU A 42 -8.93 8.28 6.03
CA GLU A 42 -8.77 7.58 4.76
C GLU A 42 -7.29 7.56 4.38
N LEU A 43 -6.82 6.39 3.96
CA LEU A 43 -5.49 6.20 3.40
C LEU A 43 -5.61 5.41 2.11
N VAL A 44 -4.55 5.45 1.32
CA VAL A 44 -4.44 4.73 0.07
C VAL A 44 -3.22 3.82 0.09
N ILE A 45 -3.42 2.55 -0.22
CA ILE A 45 -2.37 1.57 -0.46
C ILE A 45 -2.23 1.38 -1.96
N CYS A 46 -1.09 1.75 -2.54
CA CYS A 46 -0.82 1.61 -3.97
C CYS A 46 0.13 0.43 -4.23
N PHE A 47 -0.25 -0.48 -5.12
CA PHE A 47 0.56 -1.59 -5.60
C PHE A 47 1.22 -1.21 -6.91
N MET A 48 2.46 -0.74 -6.79
CA MET A 48 3.18 -0.14 -7.89
C MET A 48 3.89 -1.18 -8.75
N GLY A 49 3.68 -1.07 -10.05
CA GLY A 49 4.29 -1.92 -11.06
C GLY A 49 5.77 -1.66 -11.28
N ASP A 50 6.45 -2.72 -11.67
CA ASP A 50 7.81 -2.70 -12.20
C ASP A 50 7.79 -2.09 -13.63
N PRO A 51 8.59 -1.04 -13.92
CA PRO A 51 8.66 -0.46 -15.26
C PRO A 51 9.12 -1.44 -16.35
N LEU A 52 9.80 -2.51 -15.95
CA LEU A 52 10.27 -3.56 -16.85
C LEU A 52 9.30 -4.74 -16.93
N SER A 53 8.21 -4.75 -16.15
CA SER A 53 7.23 -5.84 -16.14
C SER A 53 5.83 -5.36 -15.77
N GLU A 54 4.93 -5.37 -16.76
CA GLU A 54 3.56 -4.87 -16.66
C GLU A 54 2.68 -5.60 -15.61
N ASN A 55 3.06 -6.81 -15.18
CA ASN A 55 2.25 -7.62 -14.28
C ASN A 55 2.93 -7.88 -12.92
N ARG A 56 4.06 -7.22 -12.66
CA ARG A 56 4.83 -7.44 -11.43
C ARG A 56 4.74 -6.22 -10.53
N VAL A 57 4.17 -6.41 -9.35
CA VAL A 57 4.28 -5.41 -8.28
C VAL A 57 5.74 -5.39 -7.80
N GLN A 58 6.35 -4.21 -7.85
CA GLN A 58 7.69 -3.94 -7.32
C GLN A 58 7.60 -3.38 -5.90
N GLU A 59 6.64 -2.50 -5.65
CA GLU A 59 6.57 -1.73 -4.42
C GLU A 59 5.12 -1.57 -3.97
N VAL A 60 4.87 -1.59 -2.66
CA VAL A 60 3.58 -1.25 -2.06
C VAL A 60 3.74 0.00 -1.22
N ARG A 61 3.00 1.06 -1.52
CA ARG A 61 3.09 2.34 -0.79
C ARG A 61 1.83 2.64 -0.01
N LEU A 62 2.00 3.12 1.22
CA LEU A 62 0.95 3.74 2.03
C LEU A 62 1.05 5.25 1.91
N SER A 63 -0.05 5.90 1.53
CA SER A 63 -0.12 7.36 1.38
C SER A 63 -1.46 7.88 1.88
N ILE A 64 -1.54 9.19 2.18
CA ILE A 64 -2.82 9.84 2.54
C ILE A 64 -3.73 9.95 1.31
N GLN A 65 -3.13 10.24 0.16
CA GLN A 65 -3.81 10.39 -1.12
C GLN A 65 -3.14 9.51 -2.16
N PHE A 66 -3.87 9.20 -3.22
CA PHE A 66 -3.31 8.50 -4.37
C PHE A 66 -2.23 9.39 -5.02
N PRO A 67 -1.01 8.89 -5.28
CA PRO A 67 0.06 9.71 -5.84
C PRO A 67 -0.25 10.09 -7.29
N GLU A 68 -0.03 11.35 -7.66
CA GLU A 68 -0.21 11.83 -9.03
C GLU A 68 0.94 11.38 -9.94
N ARG A 69 2.10 11.12 -9.34
CA ARG A 69 3.31 10.69 -10.05
C ARG A 69 3.96 9.50 -9.38
N ARG A 70 4.58 8.64 -10.19
CA ARG A 70 5.29 7.44 -9.72
C ARG A 70 6.40 7.77 -8.71
N ASP A 71 7.10 8.87 -8.89
CA ASP A 71 8.25 9.31 -8.10
C ASP A 71 7.89 10.29 -6.98
N GLU A 72 6.60 10.50 -6.72
CA GLU A 72 6.13 11.42 -5.69
C GLU A 72 6.64 11.03 -4.30
N GLN A 73 7.37 11.95 -3.68
CA GLN A 73 7.85 11.83 -2.31
C GLN A 73 6.73 12.22 -1.34
N GLY A 74 5.80 11.30 -1.12
CA GLY A 74 4.65 11.51 -0.23
C GLY A 74 4.18 10.25 0.50
N ALA A 75 4.84 9.11 0.27
CA ALA A 75 4.49 7.87 0.93
C ALA A 75 4.90 7.91 2.42
N ILE A 76 3.95 7.56 3.27
CA ILE A 76 4.14 7.40 4.71
C ILE A 76 5.04 6.19 5.00
N ALA A 77 4.81 5.11 4.24
CA ALA A 77 5.60 3.89 4.30
C ALA A 77 5.59 3.19 2.94
N SER A 78 6.62 2.37 2.70
CA SER A 78 6.73 1.58 1.49
C SER A 78 7.32 0.20 1.78
N ILE A 79 6.84 -0.81 1.07
CA ILE A 79 7.38 -2.16 1.06
C ILE A 79 7.90 -2.44 -0.34
N ASP A 80 9.20 -2.65 -0.47
CA ASP A 80 9.87 -3.02 -1.71
C ASP A 80 9.99 -4.55 -1.75
N LEU A 81 9.30 -5.15 -2.71
CA LEU A 81 9.20 -6.60 -2.86
C LEU A 81 10.45 -7.23 -3.49
N GLN A 82 11.45 -6.44 -3.90
CA GLN A 82 12.66 -6.92 -4.57
C GLN A 82 13.88 -7.02 -3.64
N ASN A 83 13.91 -6.28 -2.53
CA ASN A 83 15.12 -6.14 -1.71
C ASN A 83 15.27 -7.19 -0.58
N GLY A 84 14.31 -8.10 -0.43
CA GLY A 84 14.35 -9.18 0.58
C GLY A 84 14.09 -8.73 2.03
N ARG A 85 13.71 -7.47 2.27
CA ARG A 85 13.42 -6.91 3.60
C ARG A 85 11.92 -6.78 3.90
N PHE A 86 11.13 -7.66 3.30
CA PHE A 86 9.67 -7.61 3.37
C PHE A 86 9.16 -7.52 4.81
N ASP A 87 9.63 -8.39 5.72
CA ASP A 87 9.14 -8.44 7.10
C ASP A 87 9.46 -7.16 7.90
N GLU A 88 10.66 -6.60 7.70
CA GLU A 88 11.07 -5.34 8.34
C GLU A 88 10.22 -4.17 7.83
N GLN A 89 10.02 -4.10 6.52
CA GLN A 89 9.22 -3.05 5.90
C GLN A 89 7.73 -3.18 6.22
N LEU A 90 7.20 -4.41 6.29
CA LEU A 90 5.83 -4.68 6.72
C LEU A 90 5.60 -4.23 8.16
N LYS A 91 6.57 -4.45 9.05
CA LYS A 91 6.51 -3.93 10.42
C LYS A 91 6.50 -2.41 10.46
N LEU A 92 7.36 -1.73 9.68
CA LEU A 92 7.32 -0.28 9.55
C LEU A 92 5.98 0.21 9.00
N PHE A 93 5.42 -0.49 8.02
CA PHE A 93 4.11 -0.22 7.45
C PHE A 93 2.99 -0.30 8.51
N GLU A 94 3.04 -1.33 9.37
CA GLU A 94 2.13 -1.46 10.51
C GLU A 94 2.29 -0.32 11.51
N ASP A 95 3.53 -0.02 11.92
CA ASP A 95 3.82 1.03 12.90
C ASP A 95 3.26 2.38 12.43
N GLN A 96 3.31 2.67 11.13
CA GLN A 96 2.69 3.87 10.56
C GLN A 96 1.16 3.80 10.61
N LEU A 97 0.53 2.68 10.23
CA LEU A 97 -0.93 2.53 10.34
C LEU A 97 -1.45 2.72 11.77
N VAL A 98 -0.67 2.29 12.77
CA VAL A 98 -0.99 2.50 14.20
C VAL A 98 -0.85 3.96 14.61
N ARG A 99 0.07 4.74 14.01
CA ARG A 99 0.25 6.17 14.30
C ARG A 99 -0.87 7.04 13.72
N PHE A 100 -1.51 6.60 12.64
CA PHE A 100 -2.67 7.26 12.03
C PHE A 100 -4.01 6.85 12.67
N LYS A 101 -3.97 6.16 13.83
CA LYS A 101 -5.12 5.96 14.73
C LYS A 101 -5.67 7.28 15.23
#